data_AF-A0A378V0J1-F1
#
_entry.id   AF-A0A378V0J1-F1
#
_cell.length_a   1.000
_cell.length_b   1.000
_cell.length_c   1.000
_cell.angle_alpha   90.00
_cell.angle_beta   90.00
_cell.angle_gamma   90.00
#
_symmetry.space_group_name_H-M   'P 1'
#
loop_
_entity.id
_entity.type
_entity.pdbx_description
1 polymer ?
#
loop_
_entity_poly.entity_id
_entity_poly.type
_entity_poly.pdbx_seq_one_letter_code
_entity_poly.pdbx_strand_id
1 'polypeptide(L)'
;MGPSDVTLTAAAGTEGGGAALDQVIGMSVVALIVTVALLWIGYLHRNRRITWLNNFAEWLGRKFHRPPWVALQVFLFTATIICALFGFIWDVSLHIGKGRDAGPLANPAHYFILIGLFLLFIAGSMAIVLPYDKPGPAAIRITRTWYAPVGGVLMALCGLYALIGFPLDDIWHRIFGQDVTLWGPTHLMLIGGAGLSLIAVLLLEHEGRVAMGPDGMAEDSKFNKFLYFLSFGGLFIGLSVFQIEYDFGVEQFRLVLQPMMIAAAAAFAAVAARLVLGPGAALIAAGFAIALRGAVAFIVGPGLGAPTSWFALYLGPALVVELLALTPLVKRPILFGAVGGLGVATVGLWLESLWIGAVYHYPWPTSMWARRWPWRSRSPSEWACAVPYWRWYSPGNRCRGPRWESPSWWRPCW
;
A
#
# COMPACT_ATOMS: atom_id res chain seq x y z
N MET A 1 8.06 41.62 -36.66
CA MET A 1 7.85 40.21 -36.25
C MET A 1 7.10 40.25 -34.93
N GLY A 2 5.81 39.94 -34.95
CA GLY A 2 4.95 40.00 -33.76
C GLY A 2 5.15 38.79 -32.84
N PRO A 3 4.79 38.90 -31.55
CA PRO A 3 4.87 37.78 -30.63
C PRO A 3 3.87 36.69 -31.06
N SER A 4 4.39 35.49 -31.30
CA SER A 4 3.60 34.30 -31.57
C SER A 4 2.91 33.86 -30.28
N ASP A 5 1.60 34.07 -30.21
CA ASP A 5 0.73 33.49 -29.18
C ASP A 5 0.77 31.97 -29.30
N VAL A 6 1.46 31.31 -28.37
CA VAL A 6 1.37 29.86 -28.20
C VAL A 6 0.08 29.59 -27.45
N THR A 7 -1.01 29.39 -28.18
CA THR A 7 -2.23 28.79 -27.63
C THR A 7 -1.93 27.34 -27.24
N LEU A 8 -1.72 27.11 -25.94
CA LEU A 8 -1.80 25.77 -25.35
C LEU A 8 -3.26 25.30 -25.44
N THR A 9 -3.61 24.58 -26.50
CA THR A 9 -4.83 23.77 -26.51
C THR A 9 -4.60 22.61 -25.54
N ALA A 10 -5.06 22.76 -24.30
CA ALA A 10 -5.28 21.60 -23.44
C ALA A 10 -6.26 20.69 -24.19
N ALA A 11 -5.82 19.49 -24.56
CA ALA A 11 -6.72 18.47 -25.05
C ALA A 11 -7.84 18.32 -24.01
N ALA A 12 -9.09 18.46 -24.44
CA ALA A 12 -10.21 18.07 -23.60
C ALA A 12 -9.96 16.61 -23.22
N GLY A 13 -9.82 16.33 -21.93
CA GLY A 13 -9.78 14.95 -21.45
C GLY A 13 -11.00 14.26 -22.00
N THR A 14 -10.82 13.18 -22.75
CA THR A 14 -11.92 12.30 -23.11
C THR A 14 -12.59 11.93 -21.80
N GLU A 15 -13.87 12.25 -21.65
CA GLU A 15 -14.61 11.93 -20.42
C GLU A 15 -14.39 10.45 -20.12
N GLY A 16 -13.64 10.18 -19.06
CA GLY A 16 -13.23 8.83 -18.69
C GLY A 16 -14.47 8.05 -18.29
N GLY A 17 -14.95 7.20 -19.20
CA GLY A 17 -15.98 6.23 -18.89
C GLY A 17 -15.42 5.12 -18.02
N GLY A 18 -16.27 4.55 -17.16
CA GLY A 18 -15.98 3.26 -16.54
C GLY A 18 -15.65 2.19 -17.58
N ALA A 19 -15.10 1.07 -17.11
CA ALA A 19 -14.87 -0.15 -17.86
C ALA A 19 -16.02 -0.48 -18.82
N ALA A 20 -15.65 -0.96 -20.01
CA ALA A 20 -16.62 -1.47 -20.97
C ALA A 20 -17.48 -2.57 -20.33
N LEU A 21 -18.80 -2.52 -20.55
CA LEU A 21 -19.77 -3.39 -19.87
C LEU A 21 -19.53 -4.89 -20.13
N ASP A 22 -19.02 -5.22 -21.32
CA ASP A 22 -18.61 -6.58 -21.69
C ASP A 22 -17.47 -7.10 -20.82
N GLN A 23 -16.48 -6.25 -20.50
CA GLN A 23 -15.39 -6.60 -19.57
C GLN A 23 -15.92 -6.81 -18.15
N VAL A 24 -16.85 -5.96 -17.69
CA VAL A 24 -17.46 -6.08 -16.36
C VAL A 24 -18.24 -7.40 -16.24
N ILE A 25 -19.06 -7.73 -17.24
CA ILE A 25 -19.82 -8.98 -17.29
C ILE A 25 -18.86 -10.18 -17.34
N GLY A 26 -17.86 -10.16 -18.22
CA GLY A 26 -16.88 -11.22 -18.35
C GLY A 26 -16.14 -11.49 -17.04
N MET A 27 -15.62 -10.44 -16.39
CA MET A 27 -14.94 -10.54 -15.10
C MET A 27 -15.87 -11.04 -13.99
N SER A 28 -17.14 -10.62 -13.99
CA SER A 28 -18.13 -11.07 -13.01
C SER A 28 -18.45 -12.57 -13.15
N VAL A 29 -18.58 -13.06 -14.38
CA VAL A 29 -18.80 -14.49 -14.66
C VAL A 29 -17.58 -15.31 -14.24
N VAL A 30 -16.37 -14.88 -14.61
CA VAL A 30 -15.13 -15.55 -14.20
C VAL A 30 -15.01 -15.57 -12.67
N ALA A 31 -15.24 -14.44 -12.00
CA ALA A 31 -15.20 -14.34 -10.54
C ALA A 31 -16.20 -15.29 -9.87
N LEU A 32 -17.42 -15.40 -10.40
CA LEU A 32 -18.44 -16.32 -9.91
C LEU A 32 -18.01 -17.79 -10.08
N ILE A 33 -17.54 -18.18 -11.26
CA ILE A 33 -17.07 -19.55 -11.55
C ILE A 33 -15.95 -19.92 -10.59
N VAL A 34 -14.95 -19.05 -10.43
CA VAL A 34 -13.81 -19.32 -9.56
C VAL A 34 -14.25 -19.37 -8.09
N THR A 35 -15.16 -18.49 -7.67
CA THR A 35 -15.71 -18.50 -6.30
C THR A 35 -16.45 -19.81 -6.01
N VAL A 36 -17.32 -20.26 -6.92
CA VAL A 36 -18.02 -21.55 -6.78
C VAL A 36 -17.03 -22.72 -6.72
N ALA A 37 -16.00 -22.72 -7.57
CA ALA A 37 -14.97 -23.74 -7.58
C ALA A 37 -14.18 -23.77 -6.26
N LEU A 38 -13.79 -22.62 -5.71
CA LEU A 38 -13.07 -22.51 -4.45
C LEU A 38 -13.93 -22.94 -3.25
N LEU A 39 -15.20 -22.53 -3.21
CA LEU A 39 -16.16 -22.97 -2.20
C LEU A 39 -16.37 -24.48 -2.25
N TRP A 40 -16.45 -25.04 -3.46
CA TRP A 40 -16.56 -26.49 -3.66
C TRP A 40 -15.31 -27.24 -3.17
N ILE A 41 -14.11 -26.76 -3.49
CA ILE A 41 -12.85 -27.32 -2.97
C ILE A 41 -12.81 -27.23 -1.44
N GLY A 42 -13.20 -26.10 -0.86
CA GLY A 42 -13.28 -25.93 0.59
C GLY A 42 -14.27 -26.88 1.24
N TYR A 43 -15.45 -27.06 0.65
CA TYR A 43 -16.45 -28.04 1.08
C TYR A 43 -15.91 -29.47 1.03
N LEU A 44 -15.24 -29.86 -0.06
CA LEU A 44 -14.63 -31.18 -0.19
C LEU A 44 -13.52 -31.40 0.84
N HIS A 45 -12.66 -30.40 1.08
CA HIS A 45 -11.60 -30.46 2.09
C HIS A 45 -12.19 -30.62 3.50
N ARG A 46 -13.14 -29.77 3.89
CA ARG A 46 -13.77 -29.84 5.22
C ARG A 46 -14.50 -31.16 5.48
N ASN A 47 -15.06 -31.78 4.43
CA ASN A 47 -15.67 -33.10 4.50
C ASN A 47 -14.68 -34.26 4.29
N ARG A 48 -13.36 -33.98 4.27
CA ARG A 48 -12.28 -34.96 4.10
C ARG A 48 -12.43 -35.82 2.83
N ARG A 49 -13.07 -35.29 1.79
CA ARG A 49 -13.25 -35.97 0.49
C ARG A 49 -12.04 -35.82 -0.43
N ILE A 50 -11.18 -34.84 -0.16
CA ILE A 50 -9.91 -34.63 -0.85
C ILE A 50 -8.76 -34.60 0.16
N THR A 51 -7.59 -35.08 -0.24
CA THR A 51 -6.37 -35.08 0.58
C THR A 51 -5.24 -34.25 -0.02
N TRP A 52 -5.24 -34.04 -1.34
CA TRP A 52 -4.16 -33.34 -2.05
C TRP A 52 -3.87 -31.95 -1.49
N LEU A 53 -4.90 -31.19 -1.10
CA LEU A 53 -4.74 -29.84 -0.56
C LEU A 53 -4.01 -29.87 0.79
N ASN A 54 -4.45 -30.75 1.70
CA ASN A 54 -3.79 -30.94 2.98
C ASN A 54 -2.36 -31.47 2.81
N ASN A 55 -2.15 -32.44 1.92
CA ASN A 55 -0.85 -33.03 1.67
C ASN A 55 0.16 -31.99 1.15
N PHE A 56 -0.28 -31.09 0.27
CA PHE A 56 0.55 -29.98 -0.21
C PHE A 56 0.87 -28.98 0.90
N ALA A 57 -0.13 -28.62 1.71
CA ALA A 57 0.06 -27.73 2.85
C ALA A 57 0.99 -28.33 3.91
N GLU A 58 0.90 -29.64 4.18
CA GLU A 58 1.79 -30.35 5.09
C GLU A 58 3.21 -30.45 4.56
N TRP A 59 3.38 -30.64 3.24
CA TRP A 59 4.70 -30.60 2.62
C TRP A 59 5.37 -29.23 2.80
N LEU A 60 4.63 -28.14 2.58
CA LEU A 60 5.11 -26.79 2.90
C LEU A 60 5.33 -26.61 4.41
N GLY A 61 4.44 -27.12 5.25
CA GLY A 61 4.56 -27.07 6.70
C GLY A 61 5.87 -27.68 7.21
N ARG A 62 6.26 -28.84 6.68
CA ARG A 62 7.56 -29.47 6.96
C ARG A 62 8.73 -28.62 6.48
N LYS A 63 8.65 -28.06 5.26
CA LYS A 63 9.74 -27.23 4.70
C LYS A 63 9.94 -25.92 5.47
N PHE A 64 8.85 -25.29 5.89
CA PHE A 64 8.84 -24.00 6.59
C PHE A 64 8.89 -24.17 8.12
N HIS A 65 8.84 -25.40 8.65
CA HIS A 65 8.74 -25.66 10.09
C HIS A 65 7.58 -24.87 10.75
N ARG A 66 6.41 -24.93 10.10
CA ARG A 66 5.20 -24.22 10.49
C ARG A 66 3.96 -25.09 10.33
N PRO A 67 2.87 -24.77 11.04
CA PRO A 67 1.59 -25.42 10.78
C PRO A 67 1.20 -25.28 9.29
N PRO A 68 0.58 -26.31 8.68
CA PRO A 68 0.20 -26.31 7.27
C PRO A 68 -0.64 -25.09 6.87
N TRP A 69 -1.54 -24.65 7.76
CA TRP A 69 -2.44 -23.51 7.57
C TRP A 69 -1.74 -22.14 7.68
N VAL A 70 -0.47 -22.11 8.07
CA VAL A 70 0.38 -20.91 8.05
C VAL A 70 1.35 -20.98 6.88
N ALA A 71 2.08 -22.09 6.75
CA ALA A 71 3.16 -22.23 5.76
C ALA A 71 2.68 -21.97 4.33
N LEU A 72 1.56 -22.59 3.95
CA LEU A 72 0.96 -22.40 2.63
C LEU A 72 0.58 -20.94 2.39
N GLN A 73 0.06 -20.27 3.41
CA GLN A 73 -0.47 -18.92 3.26
C GLN A 73 0.64 -17.89 3.26
N VAL A 74 1.70 -18.07 4.05
CA VAL A 74 2.90 -17.22 3.99
C VAL A 74 3.57 -17.35 2.62
N PHE A 75 3.64 -18.57 2.06
CA PHE A 75 4.17 -18.79 0.71
C PHE A 75 3.33 -18.07 -0.36
N LEU A 76 2.01 -18.31 -0.37
CA LEU A 76 1.10 -17.67 -1.32
C LEU A 76 1.10 -16.15 -1.14
N PHE A 77 0.98 -15.66 0.08
CA PHE A 77 1.01 -14.24 0.41
C PHE A 77 2.27 -13.56 -0.10
N THR A 78 3.45 -14.11 0.20
CA THR A 78 4.73 -13.51 -0.22
C THR A 78 4.82 -13.41 -1.74
N ALA A 79 4.47 -14.48 -2.46
CA ALA A 79 4.50 -14.48 -3.92
C ALA A 79 3.52 -13.46 -4.52
N THR A 80 2.33 -13.37 -3.94
CA THR A 80 1.23 -12.58 -4.47
C THR A 80 1.35 -11.10 -4.15
N ILE A 81 1.84 -10.74 -2.97
CA ILE A 81 2.07 -9.34 -2.60
C ILE A 81 3.23 -8.73 -3.39
N ILE A 82 4.29 -9.50 -3.70
CA ILE A 82 5.39 -9.06 -4.56
C ILE A 82 4.88 -8.88 -6.00
N CYS A 83 4.07 -9.81 -6.50
CA CYS A 83 3.42 -9.71 -7.80
C CYS A 83 2.53 -8.45 -7.89
N ALA A 84 1.67 -8.24 -6.90
CA ALA A 84 0.80 -7.06 -6.81
C ALA A 84 1.60 -5.76 -6.72
N LEU A 85 2.67 -5.73 -5.91
CA LEU A 85 3.55 -4.57 -5.79
C LEU A 85 4.18 -4.20 -7.15
N PHE A 86 4.74 -5.18 -7.85
CA PHE A 86 5.31 -4.95 -9.18
C PHE A 86 4.26 -4.39 -10.14
N GLY A 87 3.09 -5.03 -10.22
CA GLY A 87 1.97 -4.55 -11.04
C GLY A 87 1.56 -3.14 -10.69
N PHE A 88 1.45 -2.83 -9.40
CA PHE A 88 1.01 -1.52 -8.92
C PHE A 88 1.99 -0.39 -9.25
N ILE A 89 3.31 -0.59 -9.03
CA ILE A 89 4.30 0.44 -9.41
C ILE A 89 4.29 0.65 -10.92
N TRP A 90 4.22 -0.44 -11.69
CA TRP A 90 4.20 -0.36 -13.14
C TRP A 90 2.95 0.35 -13.67
N ASP A 91 1.79 0.07 -13.07
CA ASP A 91 0.52 0.69 -13.41
C ASP A 91 0.56 2.21 -13.20
N VAL A 92 1.00 2.63 -12.02
CA VAL A 92 1.13 4.07 -11.70
C VAL A 92 2.13 4.74 -12.65
N SER A 93 3.29 4.12 -12.91
CA SER A 93 4.25 4.64 -13.88
C SER A 93 3.64 4.80 -15.28
N LEU A 94 2.87 3.81 -15.76
CA LEU A 94 2.24 3.87 -17.07
C LEU A 94 1.18 4.98 -17.14
N HIS A 95 0.35 5.13 -16.12
CA HIS A 95 -0.65 6.20 -16.06
C HIS A 95 -0.04 7.59 -16.04
N ILE A 96 1.11 7.77 -15.37
CA ILE A 96 1.85 9.03 -15.39
C ILE A 96 2.48 9.29 -16.76
N GLY A 97 3.07 8.26 -17.39
CA GLY A 97 3.84 8.41 -18.63
C GLY A 97 3.00 8.49 -19.90
N LYS A 98 1.89 7.72 -19.98
CA LYS A 98 1.09 7.51 -21.21
C LYS A 98 -0.37 7.96 -21.07
N GLY A 99 -0.82 8.27 -19.85
CA GLY A 99 -2.21 8.62 -19.58
C GLY A 99 -3.09 7.42 -19.20
N ARG A 100 -4.40 7.66 -19.15
CA ARG A 100 -5.39 6.69 -18.67
C ARG A 100 -5.87 5.74 -19.78
N ASP A 101 -6.10 4.49 -19.40
CA ASP A 101 -6.56 3.43 -20.30
C ASP A 101 -8.08 3.24 -20.27
N ALA A 102 -8.62 2.59 -21.31
CA ALA A 102 -10.06 2.36 -21.50
C ALA A 102 -10.64 1.15 -20.72
N GLY A 103 -10.06 0.78 -19.58
CA GLY A 103 -10.62 -0.25 -18.70
C GLY A 103 -9.61 -1.16 -17.97
N PRO A 104 -10.11 -2.05 -17.09
CA PRO A 104 -9.31 -2.84 -16.17
C PRO A 104 -8.45 -3.92 -16.85
N LEU A 105 -8.73 -4.29 -18.11
CA LEU A 105 -7.94 -5.26 -18.86
C LEU A 105 -7.01 -4.63 -19.92
N ALA A 106 -7.01 -3.30 -20.01
CA ALA A 106 -6.28 -2.58 -21.05
C ALA A 106 -4.77 -2.45 -20.74
N ASN A 107 -4.39 -2.47 -19.47
CA ASN A 107 -3.00 -2.37 -19.03
C ASN A 107 -2.43 -3.74 -18.63
N PRO A 108 -1.29 -4.19 -19.21
CA PRO A 108 -0.58 -5.37 -18.74
C PRO A 108 -0.29 -5.39 -17.23
N ALA A 109 -0.06 -4.22 -16.62
CA ALA A 109 0.20 -4.10 -15.20
C ALA A 109 -1.01 -4.51 -14.34
N HIS A 110 -2.25 -4.26 -14.80
CA HIS A 110 -3.46 -4.62 -14.09
C HIS A 110 -3.57 -6.12 -13.83
N TYR A 111 -3.09 -6.97 -14.75
CA TYR A 111 -3.14 -8.42 -14.57
C TYR A 111 -2.35 -8.87 -13.34
N PHE A 112 -1.19 -8.27 -13.08
CA PHE A 112 -0.37 -8.55 -11.90
C PHE A 112 -1.09 -8.13 -10.61
N ILE A 113 -1.75 -6.97 -10.62
CA ILE A 113 -2.53 -6.47 -9.48
C ILE A 113 -3.74 -7.39 -9.23
N LEU A 114 -4.53 -7.70 -10.27
CA LEU A 114 -5.72 -8.54 -10.19
C LEU A 114 -5.36 -9.94 -9.68
N ILE A 115 -4.36 -10.60 -10.27
CA ILE A 115 -3.91 -11.92 -9.85
C ILE A 115 -3.37 -11.87 -8.41
N GLY A 116 -2.56 -10.87 -8.08
CA GLY A 116 -1.97 -10.71 -6.76
C GLY A 116 -3.02 -10.52 -5.67
N LEU A 117 -3.95 -9.57 -5.84
CA LEU A 117 -5.01 -9.29 -4.86
C LEU A 117 -6.03 -10.44 -4.76
N PHE A 118 -6.33 -11.11 -5.87
CA PHE A 118 -7.22 -12.26 -5.85
C PHE A 118 -6.63 -13.45 -5.12
N LEU A 119 -5.35 -13.77 -5.38
CA LEU A 119 -4.66 -14.83 -4.67
C LEU A 119 -4.38 -14.47 -3.20
N LEU A 120 -4.23 -13.19 -2.86
CA LEU A 120 -4.19 -12.72 -1.47
C LEU A 120 -5.48 -13.07 -0.73
N PHE A 121 -6.64 -12.79 -1.33
CA PHE A 121 -7.94 -13.17 -0.76
C PHE A 121 -8.07 -14.69 -0.60
N ILE A 122 -7.59 -15.46 -1.59
CA ILE A 122 -7.56 -16.91 -1.54
C ILE A 122 -6.66 -17.39 -0.39
N ALA A 123 -5.47 -16.83 -0.21
CA ALA A 123 -4.56 -17.21 0.88
C ALA A 123 -5.21 -17.02 2.25
N GLY A 124 -5.89 -15.88 2.46
CA GLY A 124 -6.68 -15.64 3.68
C GLY A 124 -7.81 -16.65 3.85
N SER A 125 -8.61 -16.87 2.79
CA SER A 125 -9.73 -17.82 2.82
C SER A 125 -9.27 -19.27 3.08
N MET A 126 -8.14 -19.66 2.51
CA MET A 126 -7.53 -20.96 2.74
C MET A 126 -7.03 -21.10 4.18
N ALA A 127 -6.48 -20.06 4.79
CA ALA A 127 -6.10 -20.05 6.21
C ALA A 127 -7.30 -20.40 7.13
N ILE A 128 -8.50 -19.95 6.76
CA ILE A 128 -9.76 -20.21 7.49
C ILE A 128 -10.22 -21.67 7.31
N VAL A 129 -10.09 -22.22 6.09
CA VAL A 129 -10.64 -23.53 5.72
C VAL A 129 -9.72 -24.69 6.07
N LEU A 130 -8.40 -24.49 5.99
CA LEU A 130 -7.42 -25.58 6.06
C LEU A 130 -7.37 -26.33 7.41
N PRO A 131 -7.36 -25.66 8.59
CA PRO A 131 -7.20 -26.33 9.88
C PRO A 131 -8.41 -27.23 10.21
N TYR A 132 -8.22 -28.54 10.37
CA TYR A 132 -9.28 -29.45 10.81
C TYR A 132 -9.70 -29.19 12.27
N ASP A 133 -8.70 -28.97 13.12
CA ASP A 133 -8.84 -28.71 14.55
C ASP A 133 -8.65 -27.23 14.88
N LYS A 134 -8.84 -26.86 16.16
CA LYS A 134 -8.77 -25.47 16.62
C LYS A 134 -7.35 -24.88 16.39
N PRO A 135 -7.19 -23.83 15.56
CA PRO A 135 -5.89 -23.25 15.22
C PRO A 135 -5.39 -22.27 16.30
N GLY A 136 -5.00 -22.81 17.45
CA GLY A 136 -4.45 -22.02 18.56
C GLY A 136 -5.49 -21.42 19.51
N PRO A 137 -5.04 -20.75 20.58
CA PRO A 137 -5.89 -20.32 21.69
C PRO A 137 -6.87 -19.20 21.31
N ALA A 138 -6.45 -18.27 20.45
CA ALA A 138 -7.21 -17.09 20.03
C ALA A 138 -8.15 -17.33 18.84
N ALA A 139 -8.29 -18.59 18.38
CA ALA A 139 -9.06 -18.90 17.19
C ALA A 139 -10.52 -18.45 17.29
N ILE A 140 -11.02 -17.85 16.20
CA ILE A 140 -12.41 -17.42 16.05
C ILE A 140 -13.28 -18.66 15.81
N ARG A 141 -14.33 -18.81 16.62
CA ARG A 141 -15.32 -19.88 16.45
C ARG A 141 -16.31 -19.50 15.36
N ILE A 142 -16.32 -20.22 14.23
CA ILE A 142 -17.28 -20.02 13.13
C ILE A 142 -18.53 -20.86 13.36
N THR A 143 -18.36 -22.14 13.68
CA THR A 143 -19.47 -23.05 14.00
C THR A 143 -19.18 -23.82 15.28
N ARG A 144 -20.01 -24.84 15.60
CA ARG A 144 -19.74 -25.70 16.76
C ARG A 144 -18.40 -26.44 16.65
N THR A 145 -17.99 -26.79 15.43
CA THR A 145 -16.84 -27.64 15.12
C THR A 145 -15.81 -27.00 14.19
N TRP A 146 -16.03 -25.74 13.77
CA TRP A 146 -15.11 -25.03 12.89
C TRP A 146 -14.57 -23.77 13.55
N TYR A 147 -13.25 -23.66 13.58
CA TYR A 147 -12.49 -22.55 14.13
C TYR A 147 -11.49 -22.06 13.08
N ALA A 148 -11.22 -20.76 13.07
CA ALA A 148 -10.31 -20.13 12.14
C ALA A 148 -9.28 -19.24 12.86
N PRO A 149 -8.05 -19.13 12.33
CA PRO A 149 -7.04 -18.24 12.88
C PRO A 149 -7.42 -16.77 12.60
N VAL A 150 -7.14 -15.87 13.55
CA VAL A 150 -7.51 -14.44 13.43
C VAL A 150 -6.75 -13.80 12.29
N GLY A 151 -5.45 -14.11 12.14
CA GLY A 151 -4.63 -13.60 11.04
C GLY A 151 -5.18 -14.00 9.67
N GLY A 152 -5.74 -15.21 9.56
CA GLY A 152 -6.34 -15.72 8.33
C GLY A 152 -7.63 -14.98 7.97
N VAL A 153 -8.49 -14.75 8.97
CA VAL A 153 -9.72 -13.94 8.80
C VAL A 153 -9.38 -12.50 8.41
N LEU A 154 -8.44 -11.87 9.09
CA LEU A 154 -7.99 -10.51 8.76
C LEU A 154 -7.42 -10.43 7.35
N MET A 155 -6.63 -11.41 6.93
CA MET A 155 -6.06 -11.47 5.58
C MET A 155 -7.17 -11.60 4.52
N ALA A 156 -8.16 -12.47 4.76
CA ALA A 156 -9.31 -12.61 3.87
C ALA A 156 -10.12 -11.31 3.78
N LEU A 157 -10.36 -10.64 4.92
CA LEU A 157 -11.07 -9.35 4.93
C LEU A 157 -10.29 -8.26 4.19
N CYS A 158 -8.96 -8.20 4.37
CA CYS A 158 -8.10 -7.26 3.66
C CYS A 158 -8.12 -7.48 2.14
N GLY A 159 -8.00 -8.74 1.71
CA GLY A 159 -8.10 -9.10 0.29
C GLY A 159 -9.47 -8.81 -0.30
N LEU A 160 -10.55 -9.14 0.42
CA LEU A 160 -11.92 -8.84 0.01
C LEU A 160 -12.16 -7.33 -0.10
N TYR A 161 -11.70 -6.56 0.88
CA TYR A 161 -11.81 -5.10 0.89
C TYR A 161 -11.09 -4.48 -0.31
N ALA A 162 -9.90 -4.98 -0.64
CA ALA A 162 -9.19 -4.56 -1.85
C ALA A 162 -9.97 -4.95 -3.12
N LEU A 163 -10.44 -6.19 -3.23
CA LEU A 163 -11.17 -6.68 -4.42
C LEU A 163 -12.48 -5.93 -4.69
N ILE A 164 -13.23 -5.57 -3.63
CA ILE A 164 -14.44 -4.74 -3.74
C ILE A 164 -14.09 -3.34 -4.28
N GLY A 165 -12.87 -2.88 -4.08
CA GLY A 165 -12.37 -1.63 -4.65
C GLY A 165 -12.53 -1.57 -6.17
N PHE A 166 -12.26 -2.64 -6.92
CA PHE A 166 -12.37 -2.63 -8.39
C PHE A 166 -13.76 -2.29 -8.95
N PRO A 167 -14.86 -2.99 -8.60
CA PRO A 167 -16.18 -2.64 -9.09
C PRO A 167 -16.65 -1.28 -8.55
N LEU A 168 -16.26 -0.90 -7.33
CA LEU A 168 -16.60 0.43 -6.80
C LEU A 168 -15.85 1.54 -7.53
N ASP A 169 -14.61 1.31 -7.94
CA ASP A 169 -13.78 2.21 -8.76
C ASP A 169 -14.44 2.45 -10.12
N ASP A 170 -14.93 1.37 -10.76
CA ASP A 170 -15.69 1.49 -11.99
C ASP A 170 -16.94 2.37 -11.84
N ILE A 171 -17.73 2.13 -10.78
CA ILE A 171 -18.92 2.92 -10.48
C ILE A 171 -18.54 4.37 -10.18
N TRP A 172 -17.47 4.58 -9.41
CA TRP A 172 -16.95 5.90 -9.06
C TRP A 172 -16.60 6.69 -10.33
N HIS A 173 -15.86 6.07 -11.25
CA HIS A 173 -15.48 6.70 -12.51
C HIS A 173 -16.67 7.00 -13.42
N ARG A 174 -17.71 6.17 -13.43
CA ARG A 174 -18.95 6.47 -14.18
C ARG A 174 -19.71 7.69 -13.64
N ILE A 175 -19.64 7.94 -12.33
CA ILE A 175 -20.41 9.01 -11.68
C ILE A 175 -19.61 10.32 -11.65
N PHE A 176 -18.32 10.24 -11.32
CA PHE A 176 -17.48 11.41 -11.01
C PHE A 176 -16.34 11.64 -12.01
N GLY A 177 -16.12 10.71 -12.95
CA GLY A 177 -14.98 10.72 -13.87
C GLY A 177 -13.73 10.04 -13.30
N GLN A 178 -12.70 9.93 -14.14
CA GLN A 178 -11.43 9.31 -13.76
C GLN A 178 -10.64 10.17 -12.77
N ASP A 179 -10.12 9.53 -11.74
CA ASP A 179 -9.29 10.21 -10.75
C ASP A 179 -7.94 10.62 -11.38
N VAL A 180 -7.43 11.78 -11.00
CA VAL A 180 -6.06 12.22 -11.33
C VAL A 180 -5.07 11.96 -10.18
N THR A 181 -5.57 11.35 -9.10
CA THR A 181 -4.84 11.09 -7.86
C THR A 181 -5.00 9.63 -7.41
N LEU A 182 -3.92 9.10 -6.84
CA LEU A 182 -3.87 7.86 -6.09
C LEU A 182 -4.80 7.86 -4.87
N TRP A 183 -5.17 9.03 -4.34
CA TRP A 183 -5.98 9.10 -3.11
C TRP A 183 -7.49 9.14 -3.39
N GLY A 184 -7.90 8.70 -4.58
CA GLY A 184 -9.28 8.31 -4.85
C GLY A 184 -9.78 7.33 -3.79
N PRO A 185 -11.03 7.45 -3.30
CA PRO A 185 -11.52 6.61 -2.20
C PRO A 185 -11.36 5.10 -2.47
N THR A 186 -11.62 4.67 -3.70
CA THR A 186 -11.54 3.29 -4.18
C THR A 186 -10.10 2.81 -4.35
N HIS A 187 -9.18 3.67 -4.82
CA HIS A 187 -7.74 3.39 -4.79
C HIS A 187 -7.22 3.19 -3.36
N LEU A 188 -7.65 4.01 -2.40
CA LEU A 188 -7.30 3.84 -0.99
C LEU A 188 -7.84 2.53 -0.41
N MET A 189 -8.99 2.03 -0.89
CA MET A 189 -9.47 0.70 -0.53
C MET A 189 -8.56 -0.41 -1.05
N LEU A 190 -8.20 -0.36 -2.34
CA LEU A 190 -7.31 -1.32 -3.00
C LEU A 190 -5.94 -1.39 -2.31
N ILE A 191 -5.29 -0.24 -2.21
CA ILE A 191 -3.95 -0.10 -1.65
C ILE A 191 -3.96 -0.36 -0.14
N GLY A 192 -4.99 0.13 0.56
CA GLY A 192 -5.15 -0.07 2.00
C GLY A 192 -5.40 -1.52 2.37
N GLY A 193 -6.25 -2.25 1.63
CA GLY A 193 -6.47 -3.69 1.84
C GLY A 193 -5.17 -4.47 1.62
N ALA A 194 -4.45 -4.21 0.53
CA ALA A 194 -3.16 -4.85 0.28
C ALA A 194 -2.11 -4.49 1.36
N GLY A 195 -1.98 -3.22 1.74
CA GLY A 195 -1.03 -2.76 2.75
C GLY A 195 -1.30 -3.32 4.14
N LEU A 196 -2.56 -3.32 4.59
CA LEU A 196 -2.95 -3.84 5.91
C LEU A 196 -2.84 -5.37 5.99
N SER A 197 -2.91 -6.08 4.86
CA SER A 197 -2.74 -7.53 4.83
C SER A 197 -1.35 -7.99 5.31
N LEU A 198 -0.33 -7.12 5.28
CA LEU A 198 0.99 -7.38 5.85
C LEU A 198 0.96 -7.50 7.38
N ILE A 199 0.05 -6.79 8.04
CA ILE A 199 -0.19 -6.97 9.47
C ILE A 199 -0.87 -8.32 9.71
N ALA A 200 -1.80 -8.71 8.84
CA ALA A 200 -2.51 -9.98 8.93
C ALA A 200 -1.58 -11.20 8.76
N VAL A 201 -0.61 -11.17 7.82
CA VAL A 201 0.35 -12.27 7.67
C VAL A 201 1.29 -12.38 8.87
N LEU A 202 1.73 -11.26 9.47
CA LEU A 202 2.54 -11.26 10.69
C LEU A 202 1.77 -11.84 11.88
N LEU A 203 0.49 -11.52 12.00
CA LEU A 203 -0.41 -12.12 13.00
C LEU A 203 -0.61 -13.61 12.77
N LEU A 204 -0.86 -14.02 11.53
CA LEU A 204 -1.04 -15.44 11.17
C LEU A 204 0.21 -16.26 11.47
N GLU A 205 1.39 -15.71 11.17
CA GLU A 205 2.66 -16.32 11.51
C GLU A 205 2.78 -16.50 13.03
N HIS A 206 2.52 -15.43 13.79
CA HIS A 206 2.60 -15.44 15.24
C HIS A 206 1.67 -16.49 15.86
N GLU A 207 0.43 -16.57 15.39
CA GLU A 207 -0.53 -17.62 15.78
C GLU A 207 0.02 -19.02 15.48
N GLY A 208 0.69 -19.18 14.34
CA GLY A 208 1.38 -20.41 13.97
C GLY A 208 2.45 -20.83 14.96
N ARG A 209 3.29 -19.90 15.39
CA ARG A 209 4.33 -20.18 16.40
C ARG A 209 3.74 -20.55 17.74
N VAL A 210 2.71 -19.82 18.18
CA VAL A 210 2.02 -20.10 19.44
C VAL A 210 1.38 -21.48 19.41
N ALA A 211 0.81 -21.88 18.27
CA ALA A 211 0.21 -23.22 18.10
C ALA A 211 1.23 -24.37 18.14
N MET A 212 2.49 -24.11 17.79
CA MET A 212 3.58 -25.10 17.86
C MET A 212 4.16 -25.28 19.27
N GLY A 213 3.82 -24.41 20.22
CA GLY A 213 4.32 -24.45 21.59
C GLY A 213 5.78 -23.99 21.77
N PRO A 214 6.32 -24.06 23.01
CA PRO A 214 7.65 -23.54 23.34
C PRO A 214 8.78 -24.19 22.54
N ASP A 215 8.70 -25.50 22.31
CA ASP A 215 9.75 -26.26 21.60
C ASP A 215 9.80 -25.89 20.11
N GLY A 216 8.64 -25.66 19.49
CA GLY A 216 8.56 -25.22 18.09
C GLY A 216 8.99 -23.76 17.86
N MET A 217 9.02 -22.93 18.91
CA MET A 217 9.53 -21.55 18.82
C MET A 217 11.07 -21.46 18.79
N ALA A 218 11.77 -22.48 19.32
CA ALA A 218 13.23 -22.47 19.46
C ALA A 218 13.97 -22.84 18.16
N GLU A 219 13.30 -23.51 17.22
CA GLU A 219 13.91 -24.11 16.02
C GLU A 219 13.75 -23.28 14.74
N ASP A 220 13.66 -21.95 14.83
CA ASP A 220 13.50 -21.12 13.63
C ASP A 220 14.72 -21.22 12.69
N SER A 221 14.49 -21.86 11.54
CA SER A 221 15.48 -22.00 10.47
C SER A 221 15.97 -20.63 9.95
N LYS A 222 17.15 -20.59 9.33
CA LYS A 222 17.66 -19.36 8.69
C LYS A 222 16.70 -18.81 7.64
N PHE A 223 15.99 -19.69 6.92
CA PHE A 223 15.00 -19.31 5.94
C PHE A 223 13.76 -18.66 6.57
N ASN A 224 13.29 -19.17 7.71
CA ASN A 224 12.19 -18.55 8.46
C ASN A 224 12.60 -17.16 8.94
N LYS A 225 13.79 -17.03 9.53
CA LYS A 225 14.39 -15.73 9.92
C LYS A 225 14.40 -14.74 8.76
N PHE A 226 14.85 -15.18 7.59
CA PHE A 226 14.81 -14.39 6.36
C PHE A 226 13.38 -13.93 6.02
N LEU A 227 12.40 -14.82 6.02
CA LEU A 227 11.00 -14.48 5.73
C LEU A 227 10.40 -13.48 6.71
N TYR A 228 10.79 -13.52 7.99
CA TYR A 228 10.36 -12.50 8.95
C TYR A 228 10.93 -11.12 8.63
N PHE A 229 12.24 -11.03 8.40
CA PHE A 229 12.85 -9.76 8.02
C PHE A 229 12.23 -9.23 6.72
N LEU A 230 11.96 -10.12 5.75
CA LEU A 230 11.26 -9.79 4.53
C LEU A 230 9.83 -9.30 4.81
N SER A 231 9.11 -9.91 5.75
CA SER A 231 7.73 -9.50 6.11
C SER A 231 7.69 -8.12 6.76
N PHE A 232 8.67 -7.80 7.64
CA PHE A 232 8.80 -6.46 8.20
C PHE A 232 9.29 -5.43 7.16
N GLY A 233 10.15 -5.82 6.22
CA GLY A 233 10.47 -4.99 5.04
C GLY A 233 9.23 -4.75 4.18
N GLY A 234 8.40 -5.78 4.00
CA GLY A 234 7.09 -5.67 3.39
C GLY A 234 6.19 -4.69 4.12
N LEU A 235 6.17 -4.68 5.46
CA LEU A 235 5.41 -3.73 6.25
C LEU A 235 5.84 -2.27 6.02
N PHE A 236 7.13 -1.99 5.88
CA PHE A 236 7.59 -0.65 5.45
C PHE A 236 6.98 -0.28 4.09
N ILE A 237 7.01 -1.20 3.13
CA ILE A 237 6.48 -0.98 1.78
C ILE A 237 4.95 -0.78 1.81
N GLY A 238 4.23 -1.66 2.49
CA GLY A 238 2.77 -1.63 2.58
C GLY A 238 2.21 -0.41 3.30
N LEU A 239 3.00 0.22 4.16
CA LEU A 239 2.64 1.53 4.74
C LEU A 239 3.14 2.70 3.88
N SER A 240 4.14 2.48 3.01
CA SER A 240 4.67 3.52 2.12
C SER A 240 3.87 3.73 0.85
N VAL A 241 3.05 2.76 0.42
CA VAL A 241 2.27 2.85 -0.83
C VAL A 241 1.32 4.05 -0.90
N PHE A 242 0.87 4.59 0.23
CA PHE A 242 0.08 5.84 0.27
C PHE A 242 0.87 7.06 -0.19
N GLN A 243 2.20 6.97 -0.28
CA GLN A 243 3.11 8.06 -0.55
C GLN A 243 3.56 8.11 -2.02
N ILE A 244 3.05 7.21 -2.86
CA ILE A 244 3.57 6.99 -4.21
C ILE A 244 3.44 8.20 -5.14
N GLU A 245 2.43 9.06 -4.96
CA GLU A 245 2.35 10.27 -5.77
C GLU A 245 3.58 11.18 -5.58
N TYR A 246 4.09 11.24 -4.35
CA TYR A 246 5.28 12.02 -4.03
C TYR A 246 6.54 11.35 -4.56
N ASP A 247 6.57 10.02 -4.61
CA ASP A 247 7.67 9.23 -5.15
C ASP A 247 7.92 9.49 -6.64
N PHE A 248 6.87 9.82 -7.38
CA PHE A 248 6.93 10.23 -8.77
C PHE A 248 6.99 11.75 -8.98
N GLY A 249 6.81 12.56 -7.92
CA GLY A 249 6.71 14.01 -8.02
C GLY A 249 5.47 14.49 -8.77
N VAL A 250 4.33 13.84 -8.56
CA VAL A 250 3.03 14.19 -9.17
C VAL A 250 1.98 14.51 -8.12
N GLU A 251 2.41 14.92 -6.92
CA GLU A 251 1.53 15.10 -5.77
C GLU A 251 0.41 16.11 -6.01
N GLN A 252 -0.83 15.69 -5.74
CA GLN A 252 -2.01 16.57 -5.79
C GLN A 252 -2.28 17.21 -4.42
N PHE A 253 -1.80 16.58 -3.35
CA PHE A 253 -1.98 17.03 -1.98
C PHE A 253 -0.76 17.80 -1.47
N ARG A 254 -0.93 18.45 -0.31
CA ARG A 254 0.13 19.29 0.27
C ARG A 254 1.38 18.45 0.56
N LEU A 255 2.53 18.94 0.08
CA LEU A 255 3.85 18.32 0.28
C LEU A 255 4.16 17.95 1.74
N VAL A 256 3.64 18.70 2.72
CA VAL A 256 3.83 18.43 4.15
C VAL A 256 3.27 17.06 4.60
N LEU A 257 2.36 16.46 3.84
CA LEU A 257 1.80 15.14 4.17
C LEU A 257 2.82 14.02 3.92
N GLN A 258 3.74 14.17 2.97
CA GLN A 258 4.77 13.18 2.69
C GLN A 258 5.62 12.84 3.94
N PRO A 259 6.28 13.81 4.62
CA PRO A 259 7.05 13.49 5.82
C PRO A 259 6.18 12.93 6.95
N MET A 260 4.92 13.34 7.07
CA MET A 260 4.01 12.81 8.09
C MET A 260 3.71 11.32 7.87
N MET A 261 3.46 10.92 6.62
CA MET A 261 3.24 9.52 6.27
C MET A 261 4.52 8.70 6.39
N ILE A 262 5.67 9.25 5.97
CA ILE A 262 6.98 8.60 6.18
C ILE A 262 7.18 8.35 7.68
N ALA A 263 6.97 9.35 8.53
CA ALA A 263 7.13 9.19 9.97
C ALA A 263 6.17 8.14 10.54
N ALA A 264 4.89 8.13 10.11
CA ALA A 264 3.92 7.15 10.56
C ALA A 264 4.30 5.71 10.15
N ALA A 265 4.63 5.52 8.87
CA ALA A 265 5.05 4.22 8.33
C ALA A 265 6.34 3.72 9.01
N ALA A 266 7.33 4.60 9.12
CA ALA A 266 8.63 4.27 9.68
C ALA A 266 8.56 3.98 11.17
N ALA A 267 7.85 4.80 11.94
CA ALA A 267 7.70 4.59 13.38
C ALA A 267 7.01 3.26 13.65
N PHE A 268 5.93 2.95 12.93
CA PHE A 268 5.22 1.68 13.09
C PHE A 268 6.11 0.49 12.72
N ALA A 269 6.67 0.48 11.50
CA ALA A 269 7.43 -0.66 10.99
C ALA A 269 8.77 -0.87 11.71
N ALA A 270 9.53 0.19 11.98
CA ALA A 270 10.82 0.10 12.66
C ALA A 270 10.69 -0.35 14.12
N VAL A 271 9.75 0.24 14.88
CA VAL A 271 9.52 -0.15 16.27
C VAL A 271 9.03 -1.59 16.34
N ALA A 272 8.08 -1.97 15.47
CA ALA A 272 7.58 -3.34 15.45
C ALA A 272 8.69 -4.35 15.09
N ALA A 273 9.50 -4.07 14.07
CA ALA A 273 10.63 -4.92 13.68
C ALA A 273 11.63 -5.09 14.83
N ARG A 274 12.02 -4.00 15.49
CA ARG A 274 12.97 -4.03 16.61
C ARG A 274 12.44 -4.81 17.81
N LEU A 275 11.16 -4.62 18.15
CA LEU A 275 10.55 -5.30 19.29
C LEU A 275 10.35 -6.80 19.05
N VAL A 276 10.02 -7.20 17.82
CA VAL A 276 9.73 -8.61 17.49
C VAL A 276 10.99 -9.41 17.17
N LEU A 277 11.92 -8.85 16.38
CA LEU A 277 13.09 -9.58 15.87
C LEU A 277 14.39 -9.23 16.59
N GLY A 278 14.40 -8.21 17.44
CA GLY A 278 15.54 -7.86 18.27
C GLY A 278 16.57 -6.98 17.56
N PRO A 279 17.84 -7.00 18.01
CA PRO A 279 18.83 -6.01 17.59
C PRO A 279 19.16 -5.97 16.10
N GLY A 280 19.20 -4.76 15.54
CA GLY A 280 19.48 -4.50 14.12
C GLY A 280 18.29 -4.74 13.20
N ALA A 281 17.16 -5.22 13.72
CA ALA A 281 16.03 -5.64 12.89
C ALA A 281 15.37 -4.51 12.12
N ALA A 282 15.27 -3.31 12.69
CA ALA A 282 14.69 -2.18 11.98
C ALA A 282 15.53 -1.80 10.76
N LEU A 283 16.87 -1.81 10.89
CA LEU A 283 17.79 -1.53 9.78
C LEU A 283 17.76 -2.62 8.71
N ILE A 284 17.73 -3.89 9.12
CA ILE A 284 17.65 -5.02 8.18
C ILE A 284 16.32 -4.97 7.41
N ALA A 285 15.20 -4.73 8.10
CA ALA A 285 13.88 -4.60 7.47
C ALA A 285 13.81 -3.42 6.50
N ALA A 286 14.35 -2.25 6.87
CA ALA A 286 14.46 -1.10 5.96
C ALA A 286 15.34 -1.44 4.75
N GLY A 287 16.45 -2.16 4.95
CA GLY A 287 17.30 -2.66 3.86
C GLY A 287 16.55 -3.58 2.88
N PHE A 288 15.71 -4.50 3.39
CA PHE A 288 14.84 -5.31 2.54
C PHE A 288 13.82 -4.48 1.77
N ALA A 289 13.23 -3.47 2.42
CA ALA A 289 12.29 -2.57 1.77
C ALA A 289 12.97 -1.81 0.61
N ILE A 290 14.18 -1.28 0.85
CA ILE A 290 15.01 -0.61 -0.17
C ILE A 290 15.36 -1.57 -1.31
N ALA A 291 15.82 -2.77 -1.00
CA ALA A 291 16.23 -3.74 -2.02
C ALA A 291 15.04 -4.12 -2.92
N LEU A 292 13.88 -4.39 -2.33
CA LEU A 292 12.68 -4.79 -3.09
C LEU A 292 12.10 -3.62 -3.89
N ARG A 293 11.95 -2.43 -3.29
CA ARG A 293 11.47 -1.22 -4.00
C ARG A 293 12.46 -0.76 -5.06
N GLY A 294 13.75 -0.82 -4.78
CA GLY A 294 14.82 -0.51 -5.72
C GLY A 294 14.83 -1.46 -6.91
N ALA A 295 14.67 -2.77 -6.68
CA ALA A 295 14.55 -3.74 -7.76
C ALA A 295 13.31 -3.46 -8.64
N VAL A 296 12.15 -3.21 -8.04
CA VAL A 296 10.93 -2.88 -8.79
C VAL A 296 11.09 -1.55 -9.55
N ALA A 297 11.61 -0.50 -8.92
CA ALA A 297 11.83 0.80 -9.55
C ALA A 297 12.83 0.71 -10.72
N PHE A 298 13.87 -0.11 -10.59
CA PHE A 298 14.83 -0.36 -11.67
C PHE A 298 14.21 -1.17 -12.82
N ILE A 299 13.43 -2.21 -12.53
CA ILE A 299 12.77 -2.99 -13.58
C ILE A 299 11.73 -2.12 -14.31
N VAL A 300 10.87 -1.41 -13.57
CA VAL A 300 9.79 -0.60 -14.14
C VAL A 300 10.32 0.63 -14.87
N GLY A 301 11.26 1.36 -14.26
CA GLY A 301 11.82 2.59 -14.81
C GLY A 301 12.68 2.30 -16.04
N PRO A 302 13.99 2.05 -15.88
CA PRO A 302 14.87 1.78 -17.01
C PRO A 302 14.59 0.45 -17.74
N GLY A 303 14.13 -0.61 -17.04
CA GLY A 303 13.90 -1.90 -17.68
C GLY A 303 12.70 -1.96 -18.63
N LEU A 304 11.60 -1.28 -18.30
CA LEU A 304 10.37 -1.22 -19.10
C LEU A 304 10.15 0.14 -19.78
N GLY A 305 11.05 1.10 -19.58
CA GLY A 305 10.98 2.44 -20.17
C GLY A 305 9.85 3.30 -19.61
N ALA A 306 9.40 3.04 -18.39
CA ALA A 306 8.36 3.84 -17.72
C ALA A 306 8.99 4.95 -16.86
N PRO A 307 8.22 5.94 -16.40
CA PRO A 307 8.69 6.91 -15.41
C PRO A 307 9.26 6.22 -14.16
N THR A 308 10.41 6.71 -13.68
CA THR A 308 11.10 6.17 -12.51
C THR A 308 10.45 6.67 -11.23
N SER A 309 10.18 5.75 -10.31
CA SER A 309 9.77 6.05 -8.93
C SER A 309 10.99 6.17 -8.04
N TRP A 310 11.11 7.26 -7.29
CA TRP A 310 11.96 7.27 -6.10
C TRP A 310 11.21 6.69 -4.90
N PHE A 311 11.86 6.53 -3.75
CA PHE A 311 11.20 6.04 -2.54
C PHE A 311 11.98 6.47 -1.30
N ALA A 312 11.29 6.61 -0.17
CA ALA A 312 11.92 6.78 1.13
C ALA A 312 12.75 5.55 1.48
N LEU A 313 13.98 5.77 1.93
CA LEU A 313 14.91 4.73 2.38
C LEU A 313 14.53 4.20 3.75
N TYR A 314 13.93 5.03 4.60
CA TYR A 314 13.62 4.71 6.00
C TYR A 314 14.83 4.38 6.89
N LEU A 315 16.07 4.53 6.38
CA LEU A 315 17.29 4.23 7.12
C LEU A 315 17.53 5.20 8.28
N GLY A 316 17.26 6.49 8.08
CA GLY A 316 17.34 7.50 9.14
C GLY A 316 16.42 7.17 10.31
N PRO A 317 15.11 7.00 10.06
CA PRO A 317 14.15 6.51 11.05
C PRO A 317 14.54 5.18 11.73
N ALA A 318 14.97 4.18 10.95
CA ALA A 318 15.36 2.88 11.49
C ALA A 318 16.59 2.98 12.41
N LEU A 319 17.60 3.78 12.03
CA LEU A 319 18.77 4.06 12.85
C LEU A 319 18.38 4.67 14.20
N VAL A 320 17.48 5.66 14.20
CA VAL A 320 17.01 6.29 15.44
C VAL A 320 16.36 5.25 16.38
N VAL A 321 15.53 4.36 15.84
CA VAL A 321 14.89 3.30 16.64
C VAL A 321 15.92 2.31 17.20
N GLU A 322 16.91 1.90 16.41
CA GLU A 322 17.99 1.00 16.88
C GLU A 322 18.86 1.64 17.95
N LEU A 323 19.23 2.92 17.79
CA LEU A 323 19.99 3.67 18.79
C LEU A 323 19.20 3.86 20.09
N LEU A 324 17.91 4.18 19.99
CA LEU A 324 17.03 4.29 21.15
C LEU A 324 16.93 2.95 21.89
N ALA A 325 16.98 1.84 21.17
CA ALA A 325 16.88 0.49 21.73
C ALA A 325 18.15 0.05 22.49
N LEU A 326 19.23 0.83 22.46
CA LEU A 326 20.40 0.65 23.34
C LEU A 326 20.11 1.11 24.78
N THR A 327 19.02 1.83 25.00
CA THR A 327 18.60 2.29 26.33
C THR A 327 17.66 1.30 27.01
N PRO A 328 17.44 1.39 28.34
CA PRO A 328 16.45 0.57 29.04
C PRO A 328 15.00 0.78 28.57
N LEU A 329 14.73 1.80 27.75
CA LEU A 329 13.39 2.08 27.21
C LEU A 329 12.83 0.91 26.44
N VAL A 330 13.66 0.11 25.75
CA VAL A 330 13.22 -1.07 24.98
C VAL A 330 12.45 -2.09 25.85
N LYS A 331 12.69 -2.11 27.16
CA LYS A 331 11.96 -2.97 28.12
C LYS A 331 10.54 -2.46 28.44
N ARG A 332 10.17 -1.27 27.97
CA ARG A 332 8.86 -0.62 28.14
C ARG A 332 8.25 -0.36 26.77
N PRO A 333 7.62 -1.36 26.11
CA PRO A 333 7.25 -1.30 24.70
C PRO A 333 6.41 -0.07 24.29
N ILE A 334 5.43 0.30 25.12
CA ILE A 334 4.56 1.46 24.86
C ILE A 334 5.36 2.77 24.89
N LEU A 335 6.20 2.95 25.92
CA LEU A 335 7.03 4.15 26.04
C LEU A 335 8.13 4.17 24.97
N PHE A 336 8.73 3.03 24.67
CA PHE A 336 9.69 2.87 23.59
C PHE A 336 9.08 3.28 22.24
N GLY A 337 7.85 2.85 21.95
CA GLY A 337 7.13 3.26 20.75
C GLY A 337 6.82 4.75 20.72
N ALA A 338 6.40 5.34 21.83
CA ALA A 338 6.12 6.78 21.91
C ALA A 338 7.38 7.64 21.69
N VAL A 339 8.46 7.33 22.40
CA VAL A 339 9.75 8.04 22.26
C VAL A 339 10.38 7.76 20.90
N GLY A 340 10.28 6.52 20.40
CA GLY A 340 10.73 6.11 19.08
C GLY A 340 10.00 6.87 17.98
N GLY A 341 8.68 6.99 18.07
CA GLY A 341 7.87 7.78 17.15
C GLY A 341 8.26 9.25 17.12
N LEU A 342 8.49 9.87 18.29
CA LEU A 342 8.98 11.25 18.38
C LEU A 342 10.38 11.40 17.77
N GLY A 343 11.29 10.45 18.04
CA GLY A 343 12.62 10.42 17.45
C GLY A 343 12.58 10.27 15.93
N VAL A 344 11.73 9.39 15.42
CA VAL A 344 11.49 9.20 13.99
C VAL A 344 10.93 10.47 13.35
N ALA A 345 9.92 11.10 13.97
CA ALA A 345 9.29 12.32 13.46
C ALA A 345 10.19 13.57 13.53
N THR A 346 11.35 13.49 14.18
CA THR A 346 12.31 14.61 14.32
C THR A 346 13.63 14.28 13.65
N VAL A 347 14.53 13.59 14.35
CA VAL A 347 15.86 13.23 13.85
C VAL A 347 15.76 12.25 12.68
N GLY A 348 14.83 11.30 12.73
CA GLY A 348 14.63 10.33 11.65
C GLY A 348 14.23 11.00 10.33
N LEU A 349 13.22 11.88 10.37
CA LEU A 349 12.80 12.66 9.21
C LEU A 349 13.88 13.64 8.75
N TRP A 350 14.65 14.24 9.66
CA TRP A 350 15.77 15.08 9.27
C TRP A 350 16.83 14.29 8.50
N LEU A 351 17.20 13.09 8.94
CA LEU A 351 18.10 12.21 8.20
C LEU A 351 17.51 11.79 6.85
N GLU A 352 16.22 11.46 6.82
CA GLU A 352 15.52 11.09 5.59
C GLU A 352 15.49 12.25 4.58
N SER A 353 15.38 13.50 5.07
CA SER A 353 15.35 14.70 4.23
C SER A 353 16.62 14.89 3.40
N LEU A 354 17.75 14.32 3.82
CA LEU A 354 19.00 14.35 3.04
C LEU A 354 18.87 13.54 1.74
N TRP A 355 18.21 12.37 1.81
CA TRP A 355 17.91 11.56 0.64
C TRP A 355 16.84 12.20 -0.23
N ILE A 356 15.74 12.67 0.38
CA ILE A 356 14.67 13.38 -0.34
C ILE A 356 15.25 14.59 -1.08
N GLY A 357 16.10 15.38 -0.43
CA GLY A 357 16.80 16.52 -1.02
C GLY A 357 17.71 16.18 -2.19
N ALA A 358 18.21 14.95 -2.27
CA ALA A 358 19.14 14.51 -3.29
C ALA A 358 18.46 13.95 -4.55
N VAL A 359 17.32 13.26 -4.41
CA VAL A 359 16.71 12.50 -5.54
C VAL A 359 15.29 12.90 -5.90
N TYR A 360 14.51 13.49 -4.99
CA TYR A 360 13.12 13.85 -5.29
C TYR A 360 13.03 15.12 -6.11
N HIS A 361 12.06 15.17 -7.02
CA HIS A 361 11.81 16.36 -7.85
C HIS A 361 11.36 17.57 -7.02
N TYR A 362 10.55 17.33 -5.98
CA TYR A 362 10.07 18.34 -5.05
C TYR A 362 10.62 18.08 -3.63
N PRO A 363 11.85 18.54 -3.33
CA PRO A 363 12.43 18.39 -2.01
C PRO A 363 11.70 19.27 -0.99
N TRP A 364 11.84 18.96 0.30
CA TRP A 364 11.13 19.62 1.40
C TRP A 364 11.66 21.04 1.70
N PRO A 365 10.95 22.12 1.32
CA PRO A 365 11.40 23.46 1.68
C PRO A 365 11.07 23.75 3.15
N THR A 366 11.94 24.48 3.85
CA THR A 366 11.70 24.85 5.25
C THR A 366 10.39 25.63 5.45
N SER A 367 9.93 26.35 4.43
CA SER A 367 8.68 27.12 4.44
C SER A 367 7.40 26.25 4.53
N MET A 368 7.47 24.94 4.26
CA MET A 368 6.29 24.07 4.33
C MET A 368 5.85 23.80 5.78
N TRP A 369 6.78 23.82 6.73
CA TRP A 369 6.51 23.53 8.15
C TRP A 369 5.73 24.64 8.86
N ALA A 370 5.89 25.89 8.42
CA ALA A 370 5.18 27.04 8.98
C ALA A 370 3.71 27.12 8.52
N ARG A 371 3.32 26.39 7.47
CA ARG A 371 1.92 26.36 7.00
C ARG A 371 1.11 25.45 7.92
N ARG A 372 0.34 26.07 8.83
CA ARG A 372 -0.55 25.44 9.82
C ARG A 372 -1.35 24.21 9.30
N TRP A 373 -1.40 23.20 10.18
CA TRP A 373 -2.23 21.98 10.20
C TRP A 373 -3.71 22.21 9.80
N PRO A 374 -4.43 21.19 9.24
CA PRO A 374 -5.33 21.33 8.09
C PRO A 374 -6.80 21.71 8.35
N TRP A 375 -7.18 22.11 9.56
CA TRP A 375 -8.60 22.40 9.89
C TRP A 375 -8.99 23.88 9.86
N ARG A 376 -8.27 24.72 9.11
CA ARG A 376 -8.87 26.01 8.71
C ARG A 376 -9.74 25.71 7.50
N SER A 377 -11.04 25.62 7.74
CA SER A 377 -12.06 25.56 6.71
C SER A 377 -11.78 26.64 5.68
N ARG A 378 -11.24 26.23 4.54
CA ARG A 378 -11.38 27.05 3.33
C ARG A 378 -12.89 27.16 3.12
N SER A 379 -13.39 28.39 3.02
CA SER A 379 -14.80 28.60 2.70
C SER A 379 -15.11 27.90 1.37
N PRO A 380 -16.35 27.45 1.13
CA PRO A 380 -16.73 26.79 -0.13
C PRO A 380 -16.28 27.56 -1.39
N SER A 381 -16.18 28.89 -1.31
CA SER A 381 -15.68 29.75 -2.39
C SER A 381 -14.18 29.62 -2.69
N GLU A 382 -13.35 29.22 -1.73
CA GLU A 382 -11.90 29.02 -1.93
C GLU A 382 -11.58 27.64 -2.52
N TRP A 383 -12.44 26.63 -2.29
CA TRP A 383 -12.36 25.34 -2.97
C TRP A 383 -12.64 25.46 -4.47
N ALA A 384 -13.60 26.32 -4.85
CA ALA A 384 -13.97 26.55 -6.24
C ALA A 384 -12.87 27.20 -7.10
N CYS A 385 -11.86 27.83 -6.48
CA CYS A 385 -10.75 28.48 -7.20
C CYS A 385 -9.43 27.72 -7.16
N ALA A 386 -9.27 26.75 -6.26
CA ALA A 386 -8.04 25.94 -6.14
C ALA A 386 -8.08 24.65 -6.97
N VAL A 387 -9.25 24.29 -7.51
CA VAL A 387 -9.47 23.13 -8.37
C VAL A 387 -9.88 23.67 -9.75
N PRO A 388 -9.04 23.55 -10.81
CA PRO A 388 -9.41 24.03 -12.14
C PRO A 388 -10.68 23.35 -12.70
N TYR A 389 -11.10 22.23 -12.11
CA TYR A 389 -12.17 21.37 -12.63
C TYR A 389 -13.60 21.71 -12.19
N TRP A 390 -13.82 22.55 -11.17
CA TRP A 390 -15.20 22.92 -10.76
C TRP A 390 -15.86 23.98 -11.64
N ARG A 391 -15.19 24.44 -12.70
CA ARG A 391 -15.65 25.56 -13.55
C ARG A 391 -16.75 25.21 -14.55
N TRP A 392 -17.16 23.94 -14.65
CA TRP A 392 -18.11 23.50 -15.68
C TRP A 392 -19.54 23.30 -15.21
N TYR A 393 -19.85 23.43 -13.91
CA TYR A 393 -21.15 22.99 -13.37
C TYR A 393 -22.09 24.07 -12.81
N SER A 394 -21.93 25.36 -13.13
CA SER A 394 -22.96 26.37 -12.80
C SER A 394 -22.92 27.61 -13.70
N PRO A 395 -23.89 27.79 -14.62
CA PRO A 395 -24.05 29.04 -15.33
C PRO A 395 -24.69 30.06 -14.37
N GLY A 396 -23.88 30.85 -13.66
CA GLY A 396 -24.43 31.94 -12.84
C GLY A 396 -23.47 32.73 -11.94
N ASN A 397 -22.37 32.16 -11.45
CA ASN A 397 -21.55 32.83 -10.44
C ASN A 397 -20.30 33.51 -11.03
N ARG A 398 -20.43 34.80 -11.35
CA ARG A 398 -19.28 35.68 -11.64
C ARG A 398 -18.53 36.01 -10.35
N CYS A 399 -17.46 35.28 -10.04
CA CYS A 399 -16.47 35.72 -9.06
C CYS A 399 -15.62 36.85 -9.66
N ARG A 400 -15.68 38.05 -9.08
CA ARG A 400 -14.73 39.14 -9.39
C ARG A 400 -13.33 38.71 -8.94
N GLY A 401 -12.39 38.63 -9.86
CA GLY A 401 -10.98 38.37 -9.54
C GLY A 401 -10.34 39.52 -8.75
N PRO A 402 -9.18 39.29 -8.09
CA PRO A 402 -8.43 40.37 -7.47
C PRO A 402 -8.02 41.38 -8.54
N ARG A 403 -8.24 42.66 -8.25
CA ARG A 403 -7.77 43.77 -9.07
C ARG A 403 -6.23 43.76 -8.98
N TRP A 404 -5.56 43.56 -10.11
CA TRP A 404 -4.11 43.73 -10.20
C TRP A 404 -3.79 45.20 -9.94
N GLU A 405 -3.44 45.55 -8.70
CA GLU A 405 -2.78 46.82 -8.41
C GLU A 405 -1.33 46.70 -8.85
N SER A 406 -0.99 47.40 -9.93
CA SER A 406 0.38 47.60 -10.40
C SER A 406 1.22 48.28 -9.30
N PRO A 407 2.42 47.77 -8.97
CA PRO A 407 3.36 48.49 -8.11
C PRO A 407 3.78 49.83 -8.75
N SER A 408 3.69 50.90 -7.98
CA SER A 408 3.81 52.30 -8.40
C SER A 408 5.22 52.80 -8.73
N TRP A 409 6.04 52.04 -9.47
CA TRP A 409 7.44 52.41 -9.76
C TRP A 409 7.85 52.45 -11.24
N TRP A 410 6.90 52.64 -12.17
CA TRP A 410 7.21 52.94 -13.57
C TRP A 410 6.30 54.06 -14.10
N ARG A 411 6.81 55.30 -14.06
CA ARG A 411 6.36 56.40 -14.92
C ARG A 411 7.52 56.77 -15.85
N PRO A 412 7.38 56.64 -17.17
CA PRO A 412 8.08 57.49 -18.10
C PRO A 412 7.19 58.69 -18.41
N CYS A 413 7.74 59.88 -18.21
CA CYS A 413 7.17 61.14 -18.68
C CYS A 413 7.25 61.22 -20.21
N TRP A 414 6.19 61.81 -20.78
CA TRP A 414 5.98 62.24 -22.17
C TRP A 414 5.63 61.17 -23.20
#